data_AF-A0A9W8HDS9-F1
#
_entry.id   AF-A0A9W8HDS9-F1
#
_cell.length_a   1.000
_cell.length_b   1.000
_cell.length_c   1.000
_cell.angle_alpha   90.00
_cell.angle_beta   90.00
_cell.angle_gamma   90.00
#
_symmetry.space_group_name_H-M   'P 1'
#
loop_
_entity.id
_entity.type
_entity.pdbx_description
1 polymer ?
#
loop_
_entity_poly.entity_id
_entity_poly.type
_entity_poly.pdbx_seq_one_letter_code
_entity_poly.pdbx_strand_id
1 'polypeptide(L)'
;MALSDELSKFIPKDFGKKSKKSSKGSGGVSGGYGKSTKDKSQKNKRHSKSNPMSADTRNDNADAVIDSNTDRVSGDVDSDQQLPVDHHIVLSSGKKVVSTLTWDVAGETLCSGTHSGQMNLWDFKTMDGSFQPTRTVHPYEEGQRQQIRIARFNHDGSSILICSSADPRAKLLDSSGRVVREFKRGDMYLLDMRRTVGHVAPLTSVDWSPRNPERFISSAADSTVRVWNSENAAGQEQVLVAKSNVGKRRPVISSCAYSVDGSTIGMSQVDDGSLSLWAANASAKRPTHYLKGAHASGSDISFVFMPDSQGILSRGSEDSMVKLWDIRRFDKPLAEVSGMHAAATESNLALSPDSRRVLVGLGRSPQDGGGGDAGVAVLDTSDLRVRRRLDMPFSSDVVSVCWHPHIDQIAASSSDGSIGVFYNKEGVRGGAILCAGRRVARRQVSEITGPIITPHALPLFKDEPSTLSTGAKRRRAAERTKPGVPVYGHGSGGNIGVNETQHIMKTLMKDTLRDEDPREALLRYAQVAESDPMFIAPAYGDNNKSIFEEDDDNASEEHPLKKRK
;
A
#
# COMPACT_ATOMS: atom_id res chain seq x y z
N MET A 1 39.95 29.35 17.25
CA MET A 1 40.29 30.24 16.13
C MET A 1 41.54 29.70 15.40
N ALA A 2 41.53 28.42 14.98
CA ALA A 2 42.65 27.78 14.26
C ALA A 2 42.23 26.46 13.56
N LEU A 3 40.97 26.36 13.10
CA LEU A 3 40.44 25.15 12.42
C LEU A 3 39.69 25.48 11.12
N SER A 4 39.59 26.77 10.74
CA SER A 4 38.86 27.23 9.56
C SER A 4 39.73 27.34 8.29
N ASP A 5 41.06 27.28 8.40
CA ASP A 5 41.95 27.58 7.27
C ASP A 5 42.25 26.38 6.36
N GLU A 6 42.13 25.13 6.85
CA GLU A 6 42.44 23.94 6.04
C GLU A 6 41.32 23.56 5.06
N LEU A 7 40.07 23.88 5.39
CA LEU A 7 38.90 23.63 4.53
C LEU A 7 38.82 24.57 3.30
N SER A 8 39.52 25.70 3.34
CA SER A 8 39.53 26.68 2.25
C SER A 8 40.34 26.26 1.01
N LYS A 9 41.17 25.21 1.15
CA LYS A 9 42.02 24.67 0.07
C LYS A 9 41.26 23.71 -0.87
N PHE A 10 40.08 23.24 -0.46
CA PHE A 10 39.28 22.28 -1.23
C PHE A 10 38.13 22.90 -2.03
N ILE A 11 38.00 24.23 -2.04
CA ILE A 11 36.97 24.94 -2.82
C ILE A 11 37.60 25.41 -4.15
N PRO A 12 37.12 24.95 -5.32
CA PRO A 12 37.57 25.46 -6.61
C PRO A 12 37.15 26.94 -6.75
N LYS A 13 38.11 27.83 -7.01
CA LYS A 13 37.91 29.29 -7.03
C LYS A 13 37.36 29.87 -8.36
N ASP A 14 37.16 29.05 -9.38
CA ASP A 14 36.76 29.55 -10.71
C ASP A 14 35.40 29.00 -11.15
N PHE A 15 34.34 29.69 -10.70
CA PHE A 15 33.00 29.57 -11.28
C PHE A 15 32.63 30.89 -11.98
N GLY A 16 33.05 31.00 -13.25
CA GLY A 16 32.40 31.80 -14.29
C GLY A 16 32.78 33.28 -14.42
N LYS A 17 33.51 33.63 -15.50
CA LYS A 17 33.14 34.72 -16.45
C LYS A 17 33.98 34.74 -17.74
N LYS A 18 33.28 34.40 -18.84
CA LYS A 18 33.26 34.90 -20.24
C LYS A 18 34.56 35.33 -20.95
N SER A 19 34.76 34.80 -22.17
CA SER A 19 35.29 35.61 -23.29
C SER A 19 34.46 35.38 -24.57
N LYS A 20 33.96 36.50 -25.13
CA LYS A 20 33.29 36.60 -26.43
C LYS A 20 34.40 36.99 -27.42
N LYS A 21 34.78 36.12 -28.35
CA LYS A 21 35.66 36.51 -29.46
C LYS A 21 34.81 37.03 -30.62
N SER A 22 35.04 38.29 -30.95
CA SER A 22 34.59 38.98 -32.14
C SER A 22 35.41 38.54 -33.36
N SER A 23 34.75 38.28 -34.50
CA SER A 23 35.34 38.51 -35.81
C SER A 23 34.42 39.46 -36.60
N LYS A 24 35.04 40.51 -37.12
CA LYS A 24 34.45 41.59 -37.91
C LYS A 24 34.42 41.22 -39.39
N GLY A 25 33.47 41.82 -40.09
CA GLY A 25 33.56 42.28 -41.48
C GLY A 25 32.91 41.34 -42.48
N SER A 26 32.25 41.78 -43.55
CA SER A 26 31.90 43.11 -44.06
C SER A 26 31.18 42.90 -45.40
N GLY A 27 30.27 43.80 -45.76
CA GLY A 27 29.65 43.90 -47.10
C GLY A 27 28.36 43.08 -47.23
N GLY A 28 27.24 43.59 -47.73
CA GLY A 28 27.00 44.76 -48.55
C GLY A 28 26.24 44.34 -49.82
N VAL A 29 25.05 44.91 -49.99
CA VAL A 29 24.37 45.23 -51.26
C VAL A 29 23.42 44.18 -51.91
N SER A 30 22.24 44.71 -52.28
CA SER A 30 21.24 44.31 -53.29
C SER A 30 20.48 42.99 -53.08
N GLY A 31 19.15 42.90 -53.20
CA GLY A 31 18.24 43.61 -54.11
C GLY A 31 17.83 42.65 -55.22
N GLY A 32 16.58 42.18 -55.25
CA GLY A 32 16.13 41.25 -56.29
C GLY A 32 14.70 40.75 -56.13
N TYR A 33 13.80 41.41 -56.87
CA TYR A 33 12.42 41.01 -57.15
C TYR A 33 12.30 39.65 -57.85
N GLY A 34 11.14 38.98 -57.70
CA GLY A 34 10.40 38.49 -58.87
C GLY A 34 9.84 37.06 -58.88
N LYS A 35 8.49 37.00 -58.87
CA LYS A 35 7.58 36.10 -59.63
C LYS A 35 7.58 34.59 -59.27
N SER A 36 6.47 33.96 -58.85
CA SER A 36 5.12 33.79 -59.44
C SER A 36 5.09 33.13 -60.83
N THR A 37 4.71 31.85 -60.85
CA THR A 37 3.92 31.12 -61.88
C THR A 37 3.49 29.77 -61.24
N LYS A 38 2.23 29.54 -60.84
CA LYS A 38 1.02 29.10 -61.58
C LYS A 38 1.14 27.82 -62.43
N ASP A 39 0.09 26.98 -62.25
CA ASP A 39 -0.42 25.88 -63.09
C ASP A 39 0.42 24.58 -63.13
N LYS A 40 -0.13 23.37 -63.16
CA LYS A 40 -1.52 22.90 -63.35
C LYS A 40 -1.65 21.45 -62.89
N SER A 41 -2.87 21.12 -62.51
CA SER A 41 -3.47 19.80 -62.31
C SER A 41 -3.23 18.79 -63.45
N GLN A 42 -3.15 17.51 -63.12
CA GLN A 42 -3.84 16.45 -63.87
C GLN A 42 -4.13 15.22 -62.99
N LYS A 43 -5.42 14.91 -62.86
CA LYS A 43 -5.95 13.63 -62.41
C LYS A 43 -5.69 12.57 -63.47
N ASN A 44 -5.45 11.32 -63.06
CA ASN A 44 -6.09 10.18 -63.69
C ASN A 44 -6.21 8.98 -62.75
N LYS A 45 -7.45 8.51 -62.61
CA LYS A 45 -7.85 7.22 -62.04
C LYS A 45 -7.55 6.11 -63.04
N ARG A 46 -7.27 4.88 -62.59
CA ARG A 46 -7.94 3.66 -63.07
C ARG A 46 -7.63 2.42 -62.21
N HIS A 47 -8.67 1.59 -62.09
CA HIS A 47 -8.79 0.30 -61.40
C HIS A 47 -8.14 -0.87 -62.16
N SER A 48 -7.72 -1.92 -61.44
CA SER A 48 -8.03 -3.36 -61.68
C SER A 48 -7.23 -4.24 -60.70
N LYS A 49 -7.87 -4.92 -59.73
CA LYS A 49 -8.35 -6.34 -59.75
C LYS A 49 -7.25 -7.43 -59.66
N SER A 50 -7.23 -8.05 -58.47
CA SER A 50 -7.24 -9.49 -58.13
C SER A 50 -6.17 -10.50 -58.59
N ASN A 51 -5.61 -11.14 -57.56
CA ASN A 51 -5.38 -12.59 -57.33
C ASN A 51 -4.03 -13.26 -57.72
N PRO A 52 -3.67 -14.38 -57.04
CA PRO A 52 -2.37 -14.56 -56.36
C PRO A 52 -1.61 -15.82 -56.86
N MET A 53 -0.70 -16.36 -56.03
CA MET A 53 0.23 -17.50 -56.21
C MET A 53 1.65 -17.06 -56.58
N SER A 54 2.75 -17.66 -56.12
CA SER A 54 3.05 -18.77 -55.21
C SER A 54 4.60 -18.87 -55.13
N ALA A 55 5.08 -19.62 -54.15
CA ALA A 55 6.36 -20.34 -54.11
C ALA A 55 7.63 -19.57 -53.71
N ASP A 56 8.06 -19.88 -52.48
CA ASP A 56 9.39 -20.35 -52.11
C ASP A 56 10.56 -20.04 -53.05
N THR A 57 11.53 -19.29 -52.53
CA THR A 57 12.93 -19.75 -52.60
C THR A 57 13.76 -19.15 -51.47
N ARG A 58 14.52 -20.02 -50.82
CA ARG A 58 15.57 -19.72 -49.86
C ARG A 58 16.68 -18.89 -50.52
N ASN A 59 17.26 -17.94 -49.80
CA ASN A 59 18.71 -17.76 -49.78
C ASN A 59 19.17 -16.87 -48.62
N ASP A 60 19.91 -17.51 -47.72
CA ASP A 60 21.23 -17.13 -47.21
C ASP A 60 21.49 -15.67 -46.83
N ASN A 61 21.63 -15.52 -45.52
CA ASN A 61 22.18 -14.37 -44.82
C ASN A 61 23.54 -13.97 -45.42
N ALA A 62 23.60 -12.77 -46.00
CA ALA A 62 24.82 -12.03 -46.21
C ALA A 62 24.81 -10.82 -45.28
N ASP A 63 25.84 -10.74 -44.43
CA ASP A 63 26.17 -9.58 -43.62
C ASP A 63 26.26 -8.31 -44.49
N ALA A 64 25.46 -7.30 -44.16
CA ALA A 64 25.59 -5.96 -44.70
C ALA A 64 25.50 -4.94 -43.56
N VAL A 65 26.70 -4.47 -43.21
CA VAL A 65 27.05 -3.21 -42.53
C VAL A 65 25.93 -2.17 -42.55
N ILE A 66 25.47 -1.77 -41.36
CA ILE A 66 24.54 -0.66 -41.15
C ILE A 66 25.30 0.64 -41.42
N ASP A 67 25.05 1.24 -42.58
CA ASP A 67 25.48 2.60 -42.88
C ASP A 67 24.51 3.58 -42.20
N SER A 68 25.06 4.29 -41.21
CA SER A 68 24.43 5.39 -40.52
C SER A 68 24.43 6.62 -41.41
N ASN A 69 23.28 6.98 -41.99
CA ASN A 69 22.84 8.37 -42.18
C ASN A 69 21.55 8.43 -43.00
N THR A 70 20.42 8.69 -42.32
CA THR A 70 19.25 9.30 -42.96
C THR A 70 18.72 10.39 -42.05
N ASP A 71 19.08 11.61 -42.43
CA ASP A 71 18.33 12.87 -42.36
C ASP A 71 17.21 12.99 -41.33
N ARG A 72 17.54 13.76 -40.29
CA ARG A 72 16.58 14.40 -39.39
C ARG A 72 15.75 15.43 -40.16
N VAL A 73 14.63 14.97 -40.73
CA VAL A 73 13.55 15.87 -41.13
C VAL A 73 12.91 16.41 -39.84
N SER A 74 13.28 17.64 -39.51
CA SER A 74 12.64 18.46 -38.49
C SER A 74 11.31 18.98 -39.04
N GLY A 75 10.29 18.14 -38.93
CA GLY A 75 8.90 18.58 -38.93
C GLY A 75 8.41 18.57 -37.48
N ASP A 76 7.65 19.57 -37.07
CA ASP A 76 6.86 19.53 -35.84
C ASP A 76 5.86 18.35 -35.95
N VAL A 77 6.30 17.16 -35.54
CA VAL A 77 5.46 15.97 -35.45
C VAL A 77 4.49 16.22 -34.31
N ASP A 78 3.19 16.23 -34.63
CA ASP A 78 2.11 16.42 -33.67
C ASP A 78 2.34 15.58 -32.40
N SER A 79 2.44 16.26 -31.26
CA SER A 79 2.63 15.71 -29.90
C SER A 79 1.57 14.70 -29.42
N ASP A 80 0.66 14.29 -30.29
CA ASP A 80 -0.41 13.32 -30.06
C ASP A 80 0.01 11.87 -30.42
N GLN A 81 1.22 11.70 -30.98
CA GLN A 81 1.80 10.41 -31.37
C GLN A 81 2.60 9.69 -30.26
N GLN A 82 2.63 10.25 -29.05
CA GLN A 82 3.45 9.74 -27.93
C GLN A 82 2.61 9.36 -26.69
N LEU A 83 1.38 8.87 -26.87
CA LEU A 83 0.60 8.25 -25.79
C LEU A 83 0.77 6.73 -25.86
N PRO A 84 1.07 6.03 -24.75
CA PRO A 84 1.27 4.58 -24.75
C PRO A 84 -0.06 3.83 -24.77
N VAL A 85 -0.77 3.84 -25.90
CA VAL A 85 -2.13 3.29 -26.02
C VAL A 85 -2.28 2.24 -27.12
N ASP A 86 -1.21 1.94 -27.86
CA ASP A 86 -1.26 1.03 -29.02
C ASP A 86 -1.62 -0.40 -28.64
N HIS A 87 -1.14 -0.86 -27.48
CA HIS A 87 -1.36 -2.21 -26.98
C HIS A 87 -1.89 -2.15 -25.54
N HIS A 88 -2.75 -3.10 -25.20
CA HIS A 88 -3.29 -3.22 -23.85
C HIS A 88 -3.26 -4.68 -23.37
N ILE A 89 -3.13 -4.83 -22.06
CA ILE A 89 -3.29 -6.10 -21.32
C ILE A 89 -4.36 -5.88 -20.27
N VAL A 90 -5.19 -6.91 -20.05
CA VAL A 90 -6.19 -6.91 -18.99
C VAL A 90 -5.75 -7.90 -17.91
N LEU A 91 -5.52 -7.38 -16.70
CA LEU A 91 -5.24 -8.16 -15.49
C LEU A 91 -6.53 -8.32 -14.69
N SER A 92 -6.77 -9.50 -14.11
CA SER A 92 -7.98 -9.78 -13.32
C SER A 92 -7.64 -9.98 -11.85
N SER A 93 -7.91 -8.98 -11.00
CA SER A 93 -7.58 -9.01 -9.58
C SER A 93 -8.65 -9.73 -8.72
N GLY A 94 -9.87 -9.88 -9.23
CA GLY A 94 -11.04 -10.38 -8.52
C GLY A 94 -12.34 -9.79 -9.07
N LYS A 95 -13.44 -9.92 -8.31
CA LYS A 95 -14.77 -9.38 -8.67
C LYS A 95 -15.16 -8.10 -7.91
N LYS A 96 -14.22 -7.55 -7.14
CA LYS A 96 -14.45 -6.39 -6.27
C LYS A 96 -13.64 -5.23 -6.81
N VAL A 97 -14.16 -4.03 -6.58
CA VAL A 97 -13.52 -2.76 -6.95
C VAL A 97 -12.06 -2.75 -6.52
N VAL A 98 -11.19 -2.38 -7.46
CA VAL A 98 -9.78 -2.11 -7.20
C VAL A 98 -9.63 -0.63 -6.86
N SER A 99 -9.40 -0.38 -5.58
CA SER A 99 -9.31 0.93 -4.94
C SER A 99 -8.06 1.70 -5.35
N THR A 100 -6.92 1.02 -5.31
CA THR A 100 -5.60 1.64 -5.50
C THR A 100 -4.79 0.87 -6.52
N LEU A 101 -4.07 1.62 -7.35
CA LEU A 101 -2.98 1.14 -8.19
C LEU A 101 -1.72 1.93 -7.88
N THR A 102 -0.59 1.24 -7.79
CA THR A 102 0.73 1.88 -7.68
C THR A 102 1.76 1.05 -8.40
N TRP A 103 2.62 1.73 -9.17
CA TRP A 103 3.79 1.14 -9.78
C TRP A 103 4.97 1.15 -8.82
N ASP A 104 5.84 0.16 -8.97
CA ASP A 104 7.21 0.23 -8.50
C ASP A 104 8.03 1.21 -9.37
N VAL A 105 9.11 1.75 -8.82
CA VAL A 105 9.97 2.74 -9.48
C VAL A 105 10.67 2.17 -10.71
N ALA A 106 11.00 0.87 -10.70
CA ALA A 106 11.56 0.18 -11.85
C ALA A 106 10.51 -0.24 -12.89
N GLY A 107 9.23 -0.25 -12.51
CA GLY A 107 8.12 -0.66 -13.39
C GLY A 107 8.04 -2.16 -13.67
N GLU A 108 8.78 -2.98 -12.93
CA GLU A 108 8.69 -4.45 -13.02
C GLU A 108 7.48 -4.98 -12.25
N THR A 109 7.11 -4.31 -11.16
CA THR A 109 5.99 -4.73 -10.32
C THR A 109 4.89 -3.67 -10.25
N LEU A 110 3.64 -4.14 -10.26
CA LEU A 110 2.45 -3.34 -10.02
C LEU A 110 1.75 -3.89 -8.77
N CYS A 111 1.28 -3.00 -7.91
CA CYS A 111 0.48 -3.36 -6.74
C CYS A 111 -0.95 -2.84 -6.91
N SER A 112 -1.92 -3.71 -6.66
CA SER A 112 -3.34 -3.36 -6.64
C SER A 112 -3.98 -3.74 -5.31
N GLY A 113 -4.69 -2.81 -4.69
CA GLY A 113 -5.53 -3.07 -3.53
C GLY A 113 -7.00 -3.14 -3.92
N THR A 114 -7.77 -3.98 -3.24
CA THR A 114 -9.21 -4.13 -3.49
C THR A 114 -10.04 -3.84 -2.24
N HIS A 115 -11.33 -3.60 -2.43
CA HIS A 115 -12.28 -3.44 -1.34
C HIS A 115 -12.51 -4.74 -0.53
N SER A 116 -12.11 -5.92 -1.04
CA SER A 116 -12.16 -7.17 -0.26
C SER A 116 -11.04 -7.28 0.78
N GLY A 117 -10.12 -6.31 0.82
CA GLY A 117 -8.91 -6.37 1.64
C GLY A 117 -7.85 -7.33 1.08
N GLN A 118 -7.92 -7.61 -0.22
CA GLN A 118 -6.87 -8.31 -0.95
C GLN A 118 -5.90 -7.29 -1.56
N MET A 119 -4.62 -7.54 -1.37
CA MET A 119 -3.57 -6.87 -2.12
C MET A 119 -2.98 -7.87 -3.10
N ASN A 120 -3.01 -7.56 -4.38
CA ASN A 120 -2.37 -8.36 -5.41
C ASN A 120 -1.09 -7.66 -5.88
N LEU A 121 -0.01 -8.42 -5.92
CA LEU A 121 1.26 -8.04 -6.51
C LEU A 121 1.38 -8.70 -7.88
N TRP A 122 1.73 -7.88 -8.86
CA TRP A 122 1.84 -8.25 -10.27
C TRP A 122 3.28 -8.03 -10.69
N ASP A 123 4.09 -9.08 -10.72
CA ASP A 123 5.46 -8.99 -11.22
C ASP A 123 5.50 -9.43 -12.69
N PHE A 124 5.67 -8.47 -13.59
CA PHE A 124 5.67 -8.71 -15.04
C PHE A 124 6.87 -9.52 -15.52
N LYS A 125 7.94 -9.60 -14.72
CA LYS A 125 9.13 -10.39 -15.02
C LYS A 125 8.94 -11.86 -14.74
N THR A 126 8.13 -12.24 -13.76
CA THR A 126 7.84 -13.65 -13.44
C THR A 126 6.52 -14.14 -14.01
N MET A 127 5.56 -13.24 -14.19
CA MET A 127 4.25 -13.52 -14.77
C MET A 127 4.35 -14.17 -16.16
N ASP A 128 3.44 -15.10 -16.43
CA ASP A 128 3.27 -15.75 -17.72
C ASP A 128 2.10 -15.11 -18.51
N GLY A 129 1.81 -15.62 -19.70
CA GLY A 129 0.70 -15.10 -20.52
C GLY A 129 -0.71 -15.34 -19.95
N SER A 130 -0.84 -15.91 -18.74
CA SER A 130 -2.14 -16.13 -18.09
C SER A 130 -2.68 -14.90 -17.37
N PHE A 131 -1.82 -13.89 -17.16
CA PHE A 131 -2.14 -12.65 -16.48
C PHE A 131 -2.77 -12.85 -15.08
N GLN A 132 -2.35 -13.88 -14.35
CA GLN A 132 -2.70 -14.11 -12.94
C GLN A 132 -1.75 -13.39 -11.98
N PRO A 133 -2.24 -12.84 -10.85
CA PRO A 133 -1.39 -12.16 -9.90
C PRO A 133 -0.30 -13.10 -9.39
N THR A 134 0.94 -12.63 -9.33
CA THR A 134 2.07 -13.46 -8.89
C THR A 134 1.97 -13.77 -7.41
N ARG A 135 1.40 -12.84 -6.64
CA ARG A 135 1.07 -13.06 -5.24
C ARG A 135 -0.18 -12.30 -4.81
N THR A 136 -1.06 -12.98 -4.10
CA THR A 136 -2.18 -12.36 -3.36
C THR A 136 -1.87 -12.38 -1.87
N VAL A 137 -2.00 -11.22 -1.24
CA VAL A 137 -1.67 -10.96 0.16
C VAL A 137 -2.90 -10.42 0.87
N HIS A 138 -3.09 -10.89 2.09
CA HIS A 138 -4.08 -10.37 3.02
C HIS A 138 -3.34 -9.69 4.20
N PRO A 139 -3.16 -8.35 4.19
CA PRO A 139 -2.43 -7.64 5.24
C PRO A 139 -3.18 -7.62 6.59
N TYR A 140 -4.46 -7.99 6.58
CA TYR A 140 -5.31 -8.11 7.76
C TYR A 140 -5.75 -9.56 7.94
N GLU A 141 -5.95 -9.96 9.20
CA GLU A 141 -6.39 -11.30 9.57
C GLU A 141 -7.76 -11.64 8.97
N GLU A 142 -8.04 -12.94 8.80
CA GLU A 142 -9.18 -13.42 8.02
C GLU A 142 -10.55 -12.95 8.53
N GLY A 143 -10.68 -12.71 9.85
CA GLY A 143 -11.91 -12.18 10.46
C GLY A 143 -12.05 -10.65 10.40
N GLN A 144 -10.99 -9.92 10.04
CA GLN A 144 -10.93 -8.46 10.03
C GLN A 144 -10.48 -7.96 8.65
N ARG A 145 -11.05 -8.50 7.57
CA ARG A 145 -10.76 -8.01 6.22
C ARG A 145 -11.34 -6.62 6.04
N GLN A 146 -10.46 -5.67 5.79
CA GLN A 146 -10.82 -4.27 5.62
C GLN A 146 -10.46 -3.80 4.22
N GLN A 147 -11.18 -2.79 3.74
CA GLN A 147 -10.94 -2.18 2.44
C GLN A 147 -9.59 -1.47 2.46
N ILE A 148 -8.69 -1.86 1.55
CA ILE A 148 -7.44 -1.13 1.30
C ILE A 148 -7.83 0.12 0.53
N ARG A 149 -7.56 1.33 1.04
CA ARG A 149 -7.86 2.57 0.28
C ARG A 149 -6.72 2.96 -0.64
N ILE A 150 -5.51 3.01 -0.08
CA ILE A 150 -4.31 3.47 -0.80
C ILE A 150 -3.13 2.56 -0.45
N ALA A 151 -2.35 2.22 -1.47
CA ALA A 151 -1.04 1.59 -1.36
C ALA A 151 -0.02 2.43 -2.14
N ARG A 152 1.17 2.61 -1.56
CA ARG A 152 2.28 3.36 -2.18
C ARG A 152 3.60 2.62 -1.97
N PHE A 153 4.34 2.42 -3.04
CA PHE A 153 5.72 1.96 -2.96
C PHE A 153 6.61 3.05 -2.38
N ASN A 154 7.62 2.63 -1.62
CA ASN A 154 8.75 3.49 -1.28
C ASN A 154 9.57 3.81 -2.55
N HIS A 155 10.41 4.83 -2.51
CA HIS A 155 11.27 5.26 -3.62
C HIS A 155 12.24 4.19 -4.09
N ASP A 156 12.63 3.27 -3.22
CA ASP A 156 13.50 2.15 -3.56
C ASP A 156 12.75 0.91 -4.09
N GLY A 157 11.41 0.92 -4.04
CA GLY A 157 10.59 -0.26 -4.39
C GLY A 157 10.59 -1.39 -3.37
N SER A 158 11.43 -1.30 -2.33
CA SER A 158 11.65 -2.37 -1.35
C SER A 158 10.48 -2.58 -0.39
N SER A 159 9.68 -1.54 -0.13
CA SER A 159 8.60 -1.56 0.85
C SER A 159 7.33 -0.92 0.30
N ILE A 160 6.19 -1.40 0.76
CA ILE A 160 4.86 -0.93 0.37
C ILE A 160 4.14 -0.44 1.62
N LEU A 161 3.67 0.79 1.59
CA LEU A 161 2.91 1.39 2.66
C LEU A 161 1.42 1.32 2.34
N ILE A 162 0.63 0.87 3.32
CA ILE A 162 -0.81 0.60 3.14
C ILE A 162 -1.65 1.37 4.15
N CYS A 163 -2.76 1.88 3.63
CA CYS A 163 -3.84 2.53 4.34
C CYS A 163 -5.15 1.75 4.15
N SER A 164 -5.88 1.55 5.25
CA SER A 164 -7.19 0.90 5.25
C SER A 164 -8.29 1.89 5.68
N SER A 165 -9.50 1.67 5.19
CA SER A 165 -10.66 2.51 5.48
C SER A 165 -11.22 2.34 6.90
N ALA A 166 -10.81 1.30 7.63
CA ALA A 166 -11.36 1.02 8.96
C ALA A 166 -10.31 1.07 10.07
N ASP A 167 -9.05 0.76 9.77
CA ASP A 167 -7.97 0.79 10.76
C ASP A 167 -7.33 2.20 10.81
N PRO A 168 -7.22 2.82 12.00
CA PRO A 168 -6.41 4.02 12.18
C PRO A 168 -4.89 3.79 12.03
N ARG A 169 -4.42 2.54 11.99
CA ARG A 169 -2.99 2.23 11.89
C ARG A 169 -2.55 2.09 10.44
N ALA A 170 -1.43 2.73 10.11
CA ALA A 170 -0.73 2.44 8.86
C ALA A 170 0.04 1.12 9.02
N LYS A 171 0.21 0.38 7.93
CA LYS A 171 1.03 -0.84 7.90
C LYS A 171 2.09 -0.72 6.81
N LEU A 172 3.33 -1.04 7.17
CA LEU A 172 4.46 -1.14 6.26
C LEU A 172 4.67 -2.60 5.90
N LEU A 173 4.68 -2.90 4.62
CA LEU A 173 4.91 -4.21 4.06
C LEU A 173 6.25 -4.23 3.31
N ASP A 174 6.86 -5.40 3.26
CA ASP A 174 8.00 -5.69 2.40
C ASP A 174 7.53 -5.80 0.94
N SER A 175 8.46 -5.75 -0.01
CA SER A 175 8.28 -6.05 -1.44
C SER A 175 7.56 -7.38 -1.67
N SER A 176 7.80 -8.36 -0.80
CA SER A 176 7.12 -9.64 -0.82
C SER A 176 5.67 -9.57 -0.31
N GLY A 177 5.25 -8.46 0.31
CA GLY A 177 3.94 -8.27 0.90
C GLY A 177 3.76 -8.89 2.28
N ARG A 178 4.85 -9.15 3.02
CA ARG A 178 4.75 -9.45 4.46
C ARG A 178 4.66 -8.15 5.25
N VAL A 179 3.83 -8.10 6.29
CA VAL A 179 3.77 -6.95 7.20
C VAL A 179 5.06 -6.88 8.00
N VAL A 180 5.85 -5.84 7.79
CA VAL A 180 7.10 -5.58 8.51
C VAL A 180 6.77 -4.82 9.79
N ARG A 181 5.91 -3.80 9.70
CA ARG A 181 5.60 -2.91 10.83
C ARG A 181 4.14 -2.46 10.81
N GLU A 182 3.64 -2.20 12.00
CA GLU A 182 2.34 -1.59 12.25
C GLU A 182 2.54 -0.37 13.14
N PHE A 183 2.04 0.78 12.69
CA PHE A 183 2.22 2.05 13.41
C PHE A 183 1.22 2.17 14.56
N LYS A 184 1.65 2.84 15.64
CA LYS A 184 0.85 2.94 16.86
C LYS A 184 -0.49 3.65 16.62
N ARG A 185 -1.56 3.11 17.21
CA ARG A 185 -2.89 3.76 17.26
C ARG A 185 -2.92 4.83 18.34
N GLY A 186 -3.63 5.92 18.07
CA GLY A 186 -3.91 6.98 19.02
C GLY A 186 -4.93 6.60 20.08
N ASP A 187 -4.83 7.26 21.23
CA ASP A 187 -5.86 7.20 22.24
C ASP A 187 -7.10 7.97 21.81
N MET A 188 -8.23 7.27 21.75
CA MET A 188 -9.52 7.82 21.33
C MET A 188 -10.13 8.79 22.34
N TYR A 189 -9.75 8.67 23.62
CA TYR A 189 -10.33 9.48 24.69
C TYR A 189 -9.68 10.85 24.83
N LEU A 190 -8.53 11.08 24.16
CA LEU A 190 -7.87 12.37 24.15
C LEU A 190 -8.56 13.34 23.18
N LEU A 191 -9.00 14.48 23.71
CA LEU A 191 -9.60 15.55 22.92
C LEU A 191 -8.57 16.27 22.03
N ASP A 192 -7.36 16.52 22.52
CA ASP A 192 -6.32 17.18 21.75
C ASP A 192 -5.52 16.17 20.92
N MET A 193 -5.72 16.20 19.60
CA MET A 193 -5.06 15.29 18.68
C MET A 193 -3.53 15.44 18.68
N ARG A 194 -2.99 16.60 19.07
CA ARG A 194 -1.54 16.81 19.16
C ARG A 194 -0.89 15.96 20.25
N ARG A 195 -1.67 15.56 21.28
CA ARG A 195 -1.18 14.75 22.41
C ARG A 195 -1.27 13.25 22.15
N THR A 196 -1.99 12.84 21.11
CA THR A 196 -2.14 11.42 20.75
C THR A 196 -0.89 10.92 20.01
N VAL A 197 -0.46 9.70 20.27
CA VAL A 197 0.75 9.09 19.65
C VAL A 197 0.47 8.46 18.27
N GLY A 198 -0.79 8.47 17.82
CA GLY A 198 -1.16 7.99 16.51
C GLY A 198 -2.58 8.35 16.14
N HIS A 199 -3.02 7.97 14.95
CA HIS A 199 -4.35 8.32 14.49
C HIS A 199 -5.43 7.65 15.34
N VAL A 200 -6.53 8.38 15.53
CA VAL A 200 -7.69 7.92 16.32
C VAL A 200 -8.77 7.36 15.42
N ALA A 201 -8.91 7.93 14.22
CA ALA A 201 -9.90 7.56 13.22
C ALA A 201 -9.22 6.89 12.00
N PRO A 202 -9.98 6.23 11.13
CA PRO A 202 -9.42 5.52 9.99
C PRO A 202 -8.62 6.41 9.05
N LEU A 203 -7.61 5.81 8.43
CA LEU A 203 -6.76 6.49 7.48
C LEU A 203 -7.51 6.72 6.15
N THR A 204 -7.18 7.83 5.51
CA THR A 204 -7.79 8.23 4.23
C THR A 204 -6.78 8.19 3.10
N SER A 205 -5.55 8.64 3.35
CA SER A 205 -4.48 8.59 2.38
C SER A 205 -3.11 8.57 3.03
N VAL A 206 -2.10 8.20 2.23
CA VAL A 206 -0.72 8.04 2.67
C VAL A 206 0.20 8.36 1.51
N ASP A 207 1.36 8.97 1.81
CA ASP A 207 2.36 9.32 0.81
C ASP A 207 3.78 9.34 1.39
N TRP A 208 4.79 9.03 0.57
CA TRP A 208 6.19 9.03 0.98
C TRP A 208 6.82 10.40 0.77
N SER A 209 7.76 10.79 1.64
CA SER A 209 8.52 12.03 1.46
C SER A 209 9.55 11.85 0.35
N PRO A 210 9.58 12.69 -0.70
CA PRO A 210 10.54 12.56 -1.80
C PRO A 210 11.98 12.92 -1.39
N ARG A 211 12.16 13.65 -0.29
CA ARG A 211 13.49 14.08 0.18
C ARG A 211 14.12 13.08 1.16
N ASN A 212 13.29 12.48 2.00
CA ASN A 212 13.74 11.56 3.06
C ASN A 212 13.00 10.22 2.88
N PRO A 213 13.68 9.15 2.44
CA PRO A 213 13.02 7.86 2.18
C PRO A 213 12.44 7.25 3.46
N GLU A 214 13.01 7.57 4.62
CA GLU A 214 12.51 7.07 5.90
C GLU A 214 11.29 7.82 6.44
N ARG A 215 10.79 8.86 5.74
CA ARG A 215 9.63 9.63 6.19
C ARG A 215 8.45 9.43 5.28
N PHE A 216 7.28 9.32 5.89
CA PHE A 216 6.01 9.33 5.17
C PHE A 216 4.96 10.13 5.93
N ILE A 217 3.88 10.49 5.25
CA ILE A 217 2.71 11.13 5.84
C ILE A 217 1.52 10.21 5.77
N SER A 218 0.66 10.30 6.77
CA SER A 218 -0.67 9.71 6.73
C SER A 218 -1.72 10.75 7.09
N SER A 219 -2.83 10.73 6.37
CA SER A 219 -4.04 11.48 6.69
C SER A 219 -5.11 10.57 7.25
N ALA A 220 -5.96 11.12 8.10
CA ALA A 220 -7.10 10.39 8.65
C ALA A 220 -8.33 11.26 8.77
N ALA A 221 -9.46 10.60 9.03
CA ALA A 221 -10.73 11.26 9.35
C ALA A 221 -10.70 11.98 10.72
N ASP A 222 -9.60 11.93 11.48
CA ASP A 222 -9.44 12.59 12.78
C ASP A 222 -9.02 14.06 12.68
N SER A 223 -9.09 14.66 11.48
CA SER A 223 -8.65 16.02 11.13
C SER A 223 -7.13 16.26 11.24
N THR A 224 -6.32 15.18 11.28
CA THR A 224 -4.87 15.30 11.29
C THR A 224 -4.17 14.67 10.09
N VAL A 225 -3.07 15.30 9.67
CA VAL A 225 -2.00 14.64 8.92
C VAL A 225 -0.81 14.49 9.85
N ARG A 226 -0.22 13.31 9.87
CA ARG A 226 0.94 13.01 10.72
C ARG A 226 2.12 12.62 9.87
N VAL A 227 3.29 13.10 10.27
CA VAL A 227 4.58 12.72 9.68
C VAL A 227 5.17 11.64 10.56
N TRP A 228 5.50 10.52 9.94
CA TRP A 228 6.04 9.33 10.58
C TRP A 228 7.44 9.05 10.07
N ASN A 229 8.17 8.28 10.86
CA ASN A 229 9.43 7.69 10.47
C ASN A 229 9.21 6.18 10.29
N SER A 230 9.53 5.62 9.12
CA SER A 230 9.41 4.17 8.84
C SER A 230 10.23 3.32 9.80
N GLU A 231 11.38 3.83 10.25
CA GLU A 231 12.24 3.14 11.22
C GLU A 231 11.71 3.19 12.65
N ASN A 232 10.78 4.10 12.98
CA ASN A 232 10.23 4.24 14.32
C ASN A 232 8.70 4.11 14.33
N ALA A 233 8.21 2.91 14.64
CA ALA A 233 6.77 2.65 14.73
C ALA A 233 6.11 3.15 16.04
N ALA A 234 6.92 3.57 17.04
CA ALA A 234 6.42 3.87 18.37
C ALA A 234 5.74 5.25 18.48
N GLY A 235 6.00 6.17 17.56
CA GLY A 235 5.39 7.50 17.56
C GLY A 235 5.66 8.29 16.30
N GLN A 236 4.88 9.37 16.14
CA GLN A 236 5.00 10.30 15.04
C GLN A 236 6.02 11.41 15.34
N GLU A 237 6.65 11.95 14.30
CA GLU A 237 7.58 13.08 14.42
C GLU A 237 6.84 14.42 14.49
N GLN A 238 5.76 14.56 13.71
CA GLN A 238 5.00 15.80 13.61
C GLN A 238 3.51 15.55 13.42
N VAL A 239 2.69 16.45 13.98
CA VAL A 239 1.23 16.45 13.82
C VAL A 239 0.77 17.78 13.22
N LEU A 240 0.12 17.70 12.08
CA LEU A 240 -0.57 18.81 11.41
C LEU A 240 -2.06 18.68 11.68
N VAL A 241 -2.68 19.72 12.24
CA VAL A 241 -4.10 19.70 12.60
C VAL A 241 -4.86 20.66 11.70
N ALA A 242 -5.74 20.10 10.87
CA ALA A 242 -6.67 20.86 10.05
C ALA A 242 -7.73 21.52 10.92
N LYS A 243 -8.07 22.77 10.60
CA LYS A 243 -9.19 23.48 11.21
C LYS A 243 -10.13 23.89 10.09
N SER A 244 -11.42 23.58 10.29
CA SER A 244 -12.49 24.12 9.46
C SER A 244 -12.89 25.48 10.00
N ASN A 245 -13.29 26.37 9.10
CA ASN A 245 -13.90 27.65 9.45
C ASN A 245 -15.44 27.56 9.46
N VAL A 246 -16.01 26.43 9.03
CA VAL A 246 -17.45 26.18 8.99
C VAL A 246 -17.85 25.42 10.26
N GLY A 247 -18.24 26.20 11.27
CA GLY A 247 -18.63 25.66 12.58
C GLY A 247 -17.45 25.19 13.43
N LYS A 248 -17.73 24.79 14.67
CA LYS A 248 -16.70 24.27 15.61
C LYS A 248 -16.41 22.77 15.42
N ARG A 249 -16.74 22.20 14.25
CA ARG A 249 -16.53 20.77 13.95
C ARG A 249 -15.14 20.53 13.41
N ARG A 250 -14.67 19.29 13.56
CA ARG A 250 -13.38 18.83 13.06
C ARG A 250 -13.55 18.39 11.60
N PRO A 251 -12.74 18.91 10.67
CA PRO A 251 -12.87 18.54 9.28
C PRO A 251 -12.34 17.13 9.00
N VAL A 252 -13.01 16.37 8.14
CA VAL A 252 -12.48 15.12 7.59
C VAL A 252 -11.48 15.44 6.49
N ILE A 253 -10.30 14.80 6.54
CA ILE A 253 -9.25 14.97 5.52
C ILE A 253 -9.41 13.88 4.47
N SER A 254 -9.59 14.27 3.20
CA SER A 254 -9.79 13.31 2.10
C SER A 254 -8.46 12.74 1.60
N SER A 255 -7.50 13.62 1.29
CA SER A 255 -6.18 13.22 0.80
C SER A 255 -5.05 14.11 1.33
N CYS A 256 -3.85 13.57 1.32
CA CYS A 256 -2.58 14.24 1.58
C CYS A 256 -1.54 13.79 0.56
N ALA A 257 -0.64 14.70 0.21
CA ALA A 257 0.50 14.42 -0.65
C ALA A 257 1.67 15.34 -0.29
N TYR A 258 2.89 14.88 -0.54
CA TYR A 258 4.06 15.75 -0.52
C TYR A 258 4.16 16.51 -1.85
N SER A 259 4.68 17.74 -1.78
CA SER A 259 5.23 18.40 -2.96
C SER A 259 6.47 17.66 -3.45
N VAL A 260 6.76 17.72 -4.75
CA VAL A 260 7.88 16.98 -5.35
C VAL A 260 9.23 17.42 -4.78
N ASP A 261 9.36 18.68 -4.35
CA ASP A 261 10.55 19.18 -3.64
C ASP A 261 10.63 18.75 -2.15
N GLY A 262 9.58 18.13 -1.62
CA GLY A 262 9.46 17.70 -0.22
C GLY A 262 9.39 18.85 0.80
N SER A 263 9.22 20.09 0.35
CA SER A 263 9.19 21.27 1.25
C SER A 263 7.81 21.51 1.86
N THR A 264 6.77 21.07 1.16
CA THR A 264 5.37 21.38 1.45
C THR A 264 4.54 20.10 1.52
N ILE A 265 3.58 20.07 2.43
CA ILE A 265 2.58 19.02 2.58
C ILE A 265 1.23 19.62 2.20
N GLY A 266 0.56 19.03 1.22
CA GLY A 266 -0.81 19.35 0.87
C GLY A 266 -1.79 18.54 1.70
N MET A 267 -2.94 19.15 2.03
CA MET A 267 -4.05 18.50 2.72
C MET A 267 -5.36 18.99 2.13
N SER A 268 -6.27 18.07 1.78
CA SER A 268 -7.63 18.39 1.33
C SER A 268 -8.67 18.09 2.41
N GLN A 269 -9.65 18.96 2.57
CA GLN A 269 -10.71 18.84 3.58
C GLN A 269 -12.07 18.69 2.89
N VAL A 270 -12.82 17.67 3.29
CA VAL A 270 -14.13 17.32 2.71
C VAL A 270 -15.20 18.34 3.10
N ASP A 271 -15.31 18.69 4.38
CA ASP A 271 -16.43 19.49 4.88
C ASP A 271 -16.50 20.89 4.25
N ASP A 272 -15.37 21.62 4.22
CA ASP A 272 -15.30 22.96 3.65
C ASP A 272 -14.96 22.97 2.14
N GLY A 273 -14.72 21.79 1.56
CA GLY A 273 -14.14 21.63 0.23
C GLY A 273 -12.82 22.40 0.08
N SER A 274 -12.02 22.48 1.15
CA SER A 274 -10.86 23.38 1.24
C SER A 274 -9.54 22.66 0.97
N LEU A 275 -8.56 23.38 0.44
CA LEU A 275 -7.19 22.91 0.26
C LEU A 275 -6.27 23.73 1.17
N SER A 276 -5.39 23.04 1.90
CA SER A 276 -4.43 23.68 2.79
C SER A 276 -3.02 23.17 2.55
N LEU A 277 -2.05 24.06 2.59
CA LEU A 277 -0.64 23.77 2.42
C LEU A 277 0.09 24.04 3.73
N TRP A 278 1.04 23.17 4.06
CA TRP A 278 1.80 23.20 5.30
C TRP A 278 3.28 23.02 4.98
N ALA A 279 4.16 23.72 5.70
CA ALA A 279 5.58 23.48 5.57
C ALA A 279 5.96 22.13 6.21
N ALA A 280 6.69 21.28 5.48
CA ALA A 280 7.05 19.93 5.92
C ALA A 280 8.06 19.92 7.08
N ASN A 281 9.00 20.87 7.10
CA ASN A 281 10.10 20.90 8.07
C ASN A 281 9.86 21.84 9.26
N ALA A 282 8.84 22.69 9.19
CA ALA A 282 8.52 23.58 10.29
C ALA A 282 7.43 22.94 11.15
N SER A 283 7.59 22.99 12.48
CA SER A 283 6.50 22.73 13.43
C SER A 283 5.44 23.83 13.33
N ALA A 284 4.78 23.87 12.18
CA ALA A 284 3.87 24.92 11.81
C ALA A 284 2.57 24.69 12.59
N LYS A 285 2.19 25.66 13.43
CA LYS A 285 0.90 25.64 14.12
C LYS A 285 -0.26 26.02 13.18
N ARG A 286 0.05 26.57 12.01
CA ARG A 286 -0.87 27.11 11.01
C ARG A 286 -0.43 26.72 9.60
N PRO A 287 -1.37 26.58 8.65
CA PRO A 287 -1.03 26.37 7.24
C PRO A 287 -0.30 27.59 6.66
N THR A 288 0.56 27.37 5.68
CA THR A 288 1.20 28.43 4.87
C THR A 288 0.19 29.08 3.93
N HIS A 289 -0.63 28.24 3.28
CA HIS A 289 -1.75 28.68 2.44
C HIS A 289 -3.01 27.91 2.80
N TYR A 290 -4.15 28.58 2.76
CA TYR A 290 -5.46 27.99 3.02
C TYR A 290 -6.47 28.57 2.02
N LEU A 291 -7.02 27.70 1.18
CA LEU A 291 -8.02 28.02 0.18
C LEU A 291 -9.34 27.38 0.57
N LYS A 292 -10.34 28.21 0.85
CA LYS A 292 -11.70 27.78 1.17
C LYS A 292 -12.52 27.58 -0.11
N GLY A 293 -13.33 26.53 -0.16
CA GLY A 293 -14.26 26.30 -1.27
C GLY A 293 -13.55 26.04 -2.61
N ALA A 294 -12.46 25.29 -2.58
CA ALA A 294 -11.81 24.82 -3.81
C ALA A 294 -12.75 23.93 -4.63
N HIS A 295 -13.52 23.08 -3.95
CA HIS A 295 -14.64 22.28 -4.47
C HIS A 295 -15.86 22.45 -3.54
N ALA A 296 -17.02 21.89 -3.89
CA ALA A 296 -18.22 21.98 -3.07
C ALA A 296 -18.05 21.25 -1.75
N SER A 297 -18.79 21.73 -0.77
CA SER A 297 -18.83 21.18 0.58
C SER A 297 -19.33 19.73 0.53
N GLY A 298 -18.60 18.83 1.19
CA GLY A 298 -18.94 17.40 1.22
C GLY A 298 -18.31 16.58 0.08
N SER A 299 -17.63 17.20 -0.88
CA SER A 299 -16.91 16.47 -1.93
C SER A 299 -15.62 15.86 -1.38
N ASP A 300 -15.38 14.57 -1.67
CA ASP A 300 -14.04 14.01 -1.60
C ASP A 300 -13.14 14.67 -2.65
N ILE A 301 -11.91 14.97 -2.25
CA ILE A 301 -10.96 15.72 -3.07
C ILE A 301 -9.65 14.96 -3.12
N SER A 302 -9.28 14.49 -4.30
CA SER A 302 -7.93 14.02 -4.60
C SER A 302 -7.14 15.12 -5.30
N PHE A 303 -5.85 15.21 -5.02
CA PHE A 303 -4.98 16.20 -5.66
C PHE A 303 -3.56 15.66 -5.85
N VAL A 304 -2.84 16.28 -6.78
CA VAL A 304 -1.46 15.95 -7.14
C VAL A 304 -0.69 17.26 -7.32
N PHE A 305 0.54 17.32 -6.79
CA PHE A 305 1.44 18.42 -7.05
C PHE A 305 2.06 18.30 -8.43
N MET A 306 2.16 19.42 -9.14
CA MET A 306 2.93 19.50 -10.37
C MET A 306 4.43 19.30 -10.06
N PRO A 307 5.23 18.73 -10.97
CA PRO A 307 6.67 18.53 -10.74
C PRO A 307 7.48 19.81 -10.55
N ASP A 308 6.95 20.96 -10.99
CA ASP A 308 7.52 22.28 -10.67
C ASP A 308 7.32 22.71 -9.20
N SER A 309 6.54 21.94 -8.42
CA SER A 309 6.11 22.23 -7.06
C SER A 309 5.45 23.61 -6.88
N GLN A 310 4.95 24.20 -7.97
CA GLN A 310 4.28 25.50 -8.00
C GLN A 310 2.81 25.38 -8.37
N GLY A 311 2.44 24.35 -9.13
CA GLY A 311 1.06 24.03 -9.44
C GLY A 311 0.47 22.90 -8.59
N ILE A 312 -0.85 22.91 -8.41
CA ILE A 312 -1.61 21.80 -7.83
C ILE A 312 -2.78 21.49 -8.75
N LEU A 313 -2.96 20.22 -9.08
CA LEU A 313 -4.16 19.72 -9.72
C LEU A 313 -5.05 19.08 -8.67
N SER A 314 -6.31 19.47 -8.65
CA SER A 314 -7.31 18.94 -7.71
C SER A 314 -8.53 18.44 -8.47
N ARG A 315 -9.12 17.37 -7.97
CA ARG A 315 -10.33 16.76 -8.49
C ARG A 315 -11.35 16.65 -7.37
N GLY A 316 -12.55 17.15 -7.60
CA GLY A 316 -13.70 16.94 -6.72
C GLY A 316 -14.54 15.78 -7.23
N SER A 317 -14.85 14.82 -6.36
CA SER A 317 -15.70 13.67 -6.69
C SER A 317 -17.15 14.07 -6.95
N GLU A 318 -17.74 14.91 -6.09
CA GLU A 318 -19.16 15.31 -6.19
C GLU A 318 -19.36 16.39 -7.25
N ASP A 319 -18.47 17.39 -7.27
CA ASP A 319 -18.48 18.49 -8.26
C ASP A 319 -18.23 18.00 -9.68
N SER A 320 -17.60 16.82 -9.83
CA SER A 320 -17.14 16.30 -11.13
C SER A 320 -16.26 17.31 -11.88
N MET A 321 -15.47 18.08 -11.13
CA MET A 321 -14.58 19.14 -11.63
C MET A 321 -13.12 18.80 -11.37
N VAL A 322 -12.27 19.12 -12.35
CA VAL A 322 -10.82 19.15 -12.20
C VAL A 322 -10.36 20.60 -12.30
N LYS A 323 -9.60 21.08 -11.32
CA LYS A 323 -9.12 22.46 -11.21
C LYS A 323 -7.61 22.49 -11.05
N LEU A 324 -6.97 23.40 -11.77
CA LEU A 324 -5.55 23.71 -11.67
C LEU A 324 -5.36 24.98 -10.82
N TRP A 325 -4.43 24.92 -9.87
CA TRP A 325 -4.12 26.00 -8.94
C TRP A 325 -2.65 26.39 -9.03
N ASP A 326 -2.36 27.68 -8.92
CA ASP A 326 -1.01 28.21 -8.71
C ASP A 326 -0.82 28.48 -7.21
N ILE A 327 0.20 27.89 -6.59
CA ILE A 327 0.49 28.07 -5.16
C ILE A 327 0.86 29.54 -4.86
N ARG A 328 1.47 30.25 -5.83
CA ARG A 328 1.82 31.67 -5.67
C ARG A 328 0.59 32.58 -5.69
N ARG A 329 -0.48 32.14 -6.35
CA ARG A 329 -1.76 32.83 -6.48
C ARG A 329 -2.91 31.87 -6.19
N PHE A 330 -3.01 31.52 -4.91
CA PHE A 330 -3.88 30.44 -4.46
C PHE A 330 -5.36 30.82 -4.29
N ASP A 331 -5.76 32.04 -4.66
CA ASP A 331 -7.14 32.53 -4.45
C ASP A 331 -8.11 32.10 -5.55
N LYS A 332 -7.62 31.84 -6.77
CA LYS A 332 -8.45 31.49 -7.93
C LYS A 332 -7.81 30.34 -8.73
N PRO A 333 -8.62 29.46 -9.34
CA PRO A 333 -8.11 28.43 -10.22
C PRO A 333 -7.57 29.09 -11.49
N LEU A 334 -6.46 28.56 -12.02
CA LEU A 334 -5.92 28.96 -13.33
C LEU A 334 -6.78 28.42 -14.47
N ALA A 335 -7.22 27.18 -14.35
CA ALA A 335 -8.07 26.49 -15.31
C ALA A 335 -9.02 25.55 -14.56
N GLU A 336 -10.20 25.34 -15.12
CA GLU A 336 -11.21 24.41 -14.60
C GLU A 336 -11.89 23.67 -15.75
N VAL A 337 -12.18 22.38 -15.53
CA VAL A 337 -12.96 21.57 -16.46
C VAL A 337 -14.02 20.77 -15.71
N SER A 338 -15.24 20.85 -16.22
CA SER A 338 -16.44 20.19 -15.71
C SER A 338 -16.78 18.92 -16.50
N GLY A 339 -17.63 18.07 -15.93
CA GLY A 339 -18.14 16.86 -16.57
C GLY A 339 -17.23 15.62 -16.40
N MET A 340 -16.30 15.68 -15.46
CA MET A 340 -15.36 14.60 -15.14
C MET A 340 -15.84 13.80 -13.92
N HIS A 341 -16.86 12.98 -14.14
CA HIS A 341 -17.50 12.22 -13.06
C HIS A 341 -16.55 11.20 -12.43
N ALA A 342 -16.54 11.15 -11.10
CA ALA A 342 -15.80 10.18 -10.32
C ALA A 342 -16.65 8.95 -10.01
N ALA A 343 -16.09 7.76 -10.21
CA ALA A 343 -16.76 6.49 -9.94
C ALA A 343 -16.80 6.14 -8.43
N ALA A 344 -15.74 6.51 -7.71
CA ALA A 344 -15.55 6.21 -6.30
C ALA A 344 -14.81 7.35 -5.60
N THR A 345 -14.89 7.35 -4.27
CA THR A 345 -14.21 8.32 -3.40
C THR A 345 -12.69 8.30 -3.54
N GLU A 346 -12.14 7.16 -3.96
CA GLU A 346 -10.71 6.92 -4.15
C GLU A 346 -10.20 7.29 -5.55
N SER A 347 -11.06 7.91 -6.36
CA SER A 347 -10.68 8.34 -7.70
C SER A 347 -9.55 9.36 -7.66
N ASN A 348 -8.48 9.07 -8.38
CA ASN A 348 -7.25 9.86 -8.37
C ASN A 348 -7.01 10.58 -9.70
N LEU A 349 -5.90 11.29 -9.72
CA LEU A 349 -5.30 11.96 -10.87
C LEU A 349 -3.88 11.38 -11.03
N ALA A 350 -3.43 11.22 -12.27
CA ALA A 350 -2.04 10.86 -12.55
C ALA A 350 -1.44 11.84 -13.56
N LEU A 351 -0.21 12.26 -13.32
CA LEU A 351 0.53 13.12 -14.23
C LEU A 351 1.39 12.27 -15.17
N SER A 352 1.55 12.75 -16.40
CA SER A 352 2.58 12.22 -17.28
C SER A 352 3.98 12.56 -16.75
N PRO A 353 4.99 11.74 -17.07
CA PRO A 353 6.39 12.01 -16.73
C PRO A 353 6.88 13.41 -17.14
N ASP A 354 6.42 13.90 -18.28
CA ASP A 354 6.78 15.21 -18.82
C ASP A 354 5.94 16.37 -18.26
N SER A 355 4.98 16.08 -17.36
CA SER A 355 4.05 17.06 -16.77
C SER A 355 3.19 17.82 -17.77
N ARG A 356 3.08 17.36 -19.02
CA ARG A 356 2.24 18.00 -20.05
C ARG A 356 0.83 17.46 -20.08
N ARG A 357 0.61 16.26 -19.53
CA ARG A 357 -0.67 15.56 -19.56
C ARG A 357 -1.12 15.16 -18.18
N VAL A 358 -2.44 15.13 -18.00
CA VAL A 358 -3.11 14.59 -16.82
C VAL A 358 -4.02 13.47 -17.27
N LEU A 359 -3.98 12.35 -16.56
CA LEU A 359 -4.95 11.29 -16.70
C LEU A 359 -6.03 11.43 -15.62
N VAL A 360 -7.28 11.34 -16.06
CA VAL A 360 -8.46 11.37 -15.20
C VAL A 360 -9.31 10.16 -15.51
N GLY A 361 -9.50 9.26 -14.54
CA GLY A 361 -10.43 8.15 -14.67
C GLY A 361 -11.87 8.65 -14.61
N LEU A 362 -12.69 8.33 -15.61
CA LEU A 362 -14.09 8.71 -15.69
C LEU A 362 -14.98 7.55 -15.27
N GLY A 363 -15.92 7.85 -14.37
CA GLY A 363 -17.09 7.01 -14.12
C GLY A 363 -18.26 7.42 -15.01
N ARG A 364 -19.23 6.53 -15.17
CA ARG A 364 -20.50 6.84 -15.83
C ARG A 364 -21.25 7.90 -15.02
N SER A 365 -21.71 8.95 -15.71
CA SER A 365 -22.57 9.94 -15.05
C SER A 365 -23.90 9.29 -14.64
N PRO A 366 -24.39 9.53 -13.41
CA PRO A 366 -25.72 9.10 -12.99
C PRO A 366 -26.84 9.73 -13.83
N GLN A 367 -26.60 10.92 -14.42
CA GLN A 367 -27.62 11.68 -15.15
C GLN A 367 -27.87 11.14 -16.56
N ASP A 368 -26.90 10.46 -17.17
CA ASP A 368 -27.01 9.92 -18.54
C ASP A 368 -27.65 8.52 -18.62
N GLY A 369 -28.40 8.09 -17.60
CA GLY A 369 -29.15 6.83 -17.62
C GLY A 369 -28.28 5.58 -17.83
N GLY A 370 -27.00 5.63 -17.44
CA GLY A 370 -26.03 4.54 -17.60
C GLY A 370 -25.35 4.46 -18.97
N GLY A 371 -25.59 5.42 -19.86
CA GLY A 371 -25.08 5.46 -21.23
C GLY A 371 -23.82 6.33 -21.46
N GLY A 372 -23.23 6.91 -20.41
CA GLY A 372 -21.94 7.60 -20.54
C GLY A 372 -20.80 6.60 -20.79
N ASP A 373 -19.83 6.95 -21.62
CA ASP A 373 -18.63 6.12 -21.83
C ASP A 373 -17.72 6.20 -20.59
N ALA A 374 -17.63 5.10 -19.84
CA ALA A 374 -16.56 4.91 -18.85
C ALA A 374 -15.21 4.87 -19.58
N GLY A 375 -14.22 5.60 -19.09
CA GLY A 375 -12.96 5.73 -19.80
C GLY A 375 -11.90 6.49 -19.03
N VAL A 376 -10.75 6.71 -19.65
CA VAL A 376 -9.72 7.63 -19.11
C VAL A 376 -9.66 8.85 -20.01
N ALA A 377 -9.88 10.04 -19.45
CA ALA A 377 -9.64 11.29 -20.14
C ALA A 377 -8.18 11.73 -19.98
N VAL A 378 -7.56 12.06 -21.11
CA VAL A 378 -6.23 12.69 -21.17
C VAL A 378 -6.43 14.19 -21.36
N LEU A 379 -6.02 14.97 -20.37
CA LEU A 379 -6.07 16.42 -20.37
C LEU A 379 -4.69 17.01 -20.64
N ASP A 380 -4.67 18.22 -21.21
CA ASP A 380 -3.47 19.06 -21.24
C ASP A 380 -3.28 19.78 -19.90
N THR A 381 -2.07 19.91 -19.39
CA THR A 381 -1.84 20.54 -18.08
C THR A 381 -1.97 22.07 -18.10
N SER A 382 -1.73 22.73 -19.24
CA SER A 382 -1.78 24.20 -19.30
C SER A 382 -3.22 24.74 -19.21
N ASP A 383 -4.14 24.11 -19.95
CA ASP A 383 -5.49 24.62 -20.18
C ASP A 383 -6.58 23.66 -19.67
N LEU A 384 -6.19 22.48 -19.18
CA LEU A 384 -7.08 21.38 -18.79
C LEU A 384 -8.01 20.85 -19.91
N ARG A 385 -7.79 21.24 -21.18
CA ARG A 385 -8.61 20.77 -22.29
C ARG A 385 -8.45 19.27 -22.52
N VAL A 386 -9.57 18.59 -22.77
CA VAL A 386 -9.60 17.17 -23.13
C VAL A 386 -8.95 16.99 -24.50
N ARG A 387 -7.79 16.34 -24.54
CA ARG A 387 -7.08 16.00 -25.78
C ARG A 387 -7.60 14.70 -26.37
N ARG A 388 -7.74 13.67 -25.53
CA ARG A 388 -8.14 12.33 -25.95
C ARG A 388 -8.95 11.66 -24.84
N ARG A 389 -9.91 10.82 -25.23
CA ARG A 389 -10.54 9.84 -24.33
C ARG A 389 -10.02 8.46 -24.73
N LEU A 390 -9.62 7.68 -23.74
CA LEU A 390 -9.13 6.32 -23.93
C LEU A 390 -10.28 5.36 -23.69
N ASP A 391 -10.54 4.54 -24.71
CA ASP A 391 -11.51 3.45 -24.63
C ASP A 391 -10.90 2.31 -23.83
N MET A 392 -11.57 1.94 -22.75
CA MET A 392 -11.10 0.90 -21.85
C MET A 392 -11.50 -0.48 -22.37
N PRO A 393 -10.65 -1.52 -22.21
CA PRO A 393 -10.97 -2.87 -22.64
C PRO A 393 -12.10 -3.52 -21.82
N PHE A 394 -12.50 -2.89 -20.71
CA PHE A 394 -13.65 -3.26 -19.89
C PHE A 394 -14.68 -2.14 -19.90
N SER A 395 -15.95 -2.52 -19.71
CA SER A 395 -17.09 -1.59 -19.79
C SER A 395 -17.36 -0.86 -18.47
N SER A 396 -16.81 -1.33 -17.35
CA SER A 396 -17.05 -0.76 -16.02
C SER A 396 -16.32 0.55 -15.76
N ASP A 397 -16.76 1.27 -14.72
CA ASP A 397 -16.19 2.56 -14.33
C ASP A 397 -14.72 2.49 -13.92
N VAL A 398 -13.95 3.52 -14.26
CA VAL A 398 -12.53 3.64 -13.89
C VAL A 398 -12.41 4.28 -12.51
N VAL A 399 -11.69 3.62 -11.60
CA VAL A 399 -11.48 4.11 -10.23
C VAL A 399 -10.11 4.77 -10.10
N SER A 400 -9.03 4.01 -10.25
CA SER A 400 -7.66 4.48 -10.05
C SER A 400 -6.91 4.50 -11.39
N VAL A 401 -6.08 5.51 -11.62
CA VAL A 401 -5.21 5.62 -12.79
C VAL A 401 -3.79 5.92 -12.33
N CYS A 402 -2.80 5.33 -12.98
CA CYS A 402 -1.39 5.55 -12.68
C CYS A 402 -0.55 5.51 -13.96
N TRP A 403 0.28 6.53 -14.18
CA TRP A 403 1.29 6.55 -15.23
C TRP A 403 2.64 6.26 -14.59
N HIS A 404 3.40 5.32 -15.16
CA HIS A 404 4.76 5.05 -14.70
C HIS A 404 5.71 6.24 -15.01
N PRO A 405 6.60 6.66 -14.09
CA PRO A 405 7.44 7.84 -14.26
C PRO A 405 8.54 7.73 -15.34
N HIS A 406 9.13 6.55 -15.54
CA HIS A 406 10.24 6.35 -16.49
C HIS A 406 9.90 5.53 -17.73
N ILE A 407 8.73 4.90 -17.75
CA ILE A 407 8.35 3.92 -18.76
C ILE A 407 7.01 4.38 -19.27
N ASP A 408 6.84 4.40 -20.59
CA ASP A 408 5.58 4.78 -21.21
C ASP A 408 4.55 3.64 -21.06
N GLN A 409 3.99 3.54 -19.85
CA GLN A 409 2.95 2.60 -19.47
C GLN A 409 1.91 3.30 -18.59
N ILE A 410 0.64 3.06 -18.91
CA ILE A 410 -0.50 3.57 -18.16
C ILE A 410 -1.27 2.38 -17.60
N ALA A 411 -1.53 2.38 -16.30
CA ALA A 411 -2.45 1.44 -15.68
C ALA A 411 -3.72 2.17 -15.26
N ALA A 412 -4.86 1.54 -15.48
CA ALA A 412 -6.16 2.01 -15.02
C ALA A 412 -6.95 0.85 -14.41
N SER A 413 -7.51 1.06 -13.22
CA SER A 413 -8.33 0.07 -12.52
C SER A 413 -9.79 0.33 -12.75
N SER A 414 -10.57 -0.74 -12.65
CA SER A 414 -12.01 -0.70 -12.78
C SER A 414 -12.73 -1.00 -11.46
N SER A 415 -14.04 -0.73 -11.47
CA SER A 415 -14.95 -1.15 -10.42
C SER A 415 -15.28 -2.65 -10.44
N ASP A 416 -15.08 -3.36 -11.56
CA ASP A 416 -15.36 -4.80 -11.66
C ASP A 416 -14.21 -5.69 -11.14
N GLY A 417 -13.02 -5.12 -10.94
CA GLY A 417 -11.81 -5.82 -10.49
C GLY A 417 -10.80 -6.11 -11.60
N SER A 418 -11.08 -5.69 -12.83
CA SER A 418 -10.17 -5.68 -13.97
C SER A 418 -9.22 -4.49 -13.92
N ILE A 419 -8.00 -4.66 -14.39
CA ILE A 419 -6.99 -3.62 -14.51
C ILE A 419 -6.49 -3.63 -15.95
N GLY A 420 -6.54 -2.48 -16.60
CA GLY A 420 -6.09 -2.29 -17.98
C GLY A 420 -4.72 -1.64 -17.94
N VAL A 421 -3.73 -2.31 -18.51
CA VAL A 421 -2.37 -1.79 -18.65
C VAL A 421 -2.12 -1.52 -20.13
N PHE A 422 -1.94 -0.25 -20.48
CA PHE A 422 -1.61 0.21 -21.82
C PHE A 422 -0.12 0.49 -21.94
N TYR A 423 0.46 0.14 -23.08
CA TYR A 423 1.87 0.32 -23.38
C TYR A 423 2.09 0.45 -24.89
N ASN A 424 3.21 1.05 -25.29
CA ASN A 424 3.71 0.95 -26.66
C ASN A 424 4.75 -0.18 -26.77
N LYS A 425 4.71 -0.96 -27.86
CA LYS A 425 5.74 -1.97 -28.14
C LYS A 425 7.03 -1.34 -28.66
N GLU A 426 6.92 -0.22 -29.35
CA GLU A 426 8.07 0.49 -29.89
C GLU A 426 8.71 1.36 -28.79
N GLY A 427 10.03 1.27 -28.65
CA GLY A 427 10.80 2.13 -27.73
C GLY A 427 10.85 1.71 -26.26
N VAL A 428 9.93 0.86 -25.79
CA VAL A 428 9.86 0.48 -24.36
C VAL A 428 10.60 -0.84 -24.09
N ARG A 429 11.48 -0.84 -23.08
CA ARG A 429 12.13 -2.04 -22.54
C ARG A 429 11.67 -2.25 -21.09
N GLY A 430 10.89 -3.30 -20.84
CA GLY A 430 10.45 -3.68 -19.49
C GLY A 430 8.94 -3.55 -19.24
N GLY A 431 8.54 -3.76 -17.98
CA GLY A 431 7.14 -3.76 -17.54
C GLY A 431 6.26 -4.76 -18.28
N ALA A 432 5.05 -4.33 -18.63
CA ALA A 432 4.01 -5.21 -19.19
C ALA A 432 4.38 -5.93 -20.51
N ILE A 433 5.37 -5.44 -21.25
CA ILE A 433 5.88 -6.10 -22.47
C ILE A 433 6.52 -7.46 -22.15
N LEU A 434 7.11 -7.61 -20.97
CA LEU A 434 7.81 -8.82 -20.56
C LEU A 434 6.89 -10.03 -20.49
N CYS A 435 5.62 -9.83 -20.09
CA CYS A 435 4.63 -10.90 -20.00
C CYS A 435 3.80 -11.06 -21.27
N ALA A 436 3.62 -10.00 -22.07
CA ALA A 436 2.75 -9.98 -23.26
C ALA A 436 3.04 -11.10 -24.28
N GLY A 437 4.31 -11.48 -24.46
CA GLY A 437 4.73 -12.49 -25.42
C GLY A 437 4.90 -13.91 -24.84
N ARG A 438 4.68 -14.10 -23.54
CA ARG A 438 4.95 -15.38 -22.89
C ARG A 438 3.80 -16.35 -23.09
N ARG A 439 4.15 -17.64 -23.21
CA ARG A 439 3.16 -18.71 -23.23
C ARG A 439 2.62 -18.94 -21.82
N VAL A 440 1.34 -19.28 -21.71
CA VAL A 440 0.75 -19.77 -20.46
C VAL A 440 1.53 -20.99 -20.00
N ALA A 441 2.07 -20.94 -18.78
CA ALA A 441 2.82 -22.03 -18.21
C ALA A 441 1.85 -23.22 -18.02
N ARG A 442 2.09 -24.32 -18.74
CA ARG A 442 1.37 -25.56 -18.45
C ARG A 442 1.85 -26.05 -17.10
N ARG A 443 0.98 -25.95 -16.09
CA ARG A 443 1.18 -26.67 -14.84
C ARG A 443 1.29 -28.15 -15.21
N GLN A 444 2.45 -28.75 -15.03
CA GLN A 444 2.54 -30.21 -14.98
C GLN A 444 1.72 -30.61 -13.77
N VAL A 445 0.44 -30.89 -14.00
CA VAL A 445 -0.30 -31.76 -13.10
C VAL A 445 0.45 -33.06 -13.24
N SER A 446 1.31 -33.36 -12.28
CA SER A 446 1.75 -34.73 -12.09
C SER A 446 0.47 -35.50 -11.80
N GLU A 447 -0.19 -35.98 -12.85
CA GLU A 447 -1.11 -37.08 -12.72
C GLU A 447 -0.29 -38.15 -12.02
N ILE A 448 -0.56 -38.34 -10.74
CA ILE A 448 -0.04 -39.48 -10.01
C ILE A 448 -0.74 -40.66 -10.67
N THR A 449 -0.17 -41.17 -11.76
CA THR A 449 -0.64 -42.36 -12.48
C THR A 449 -0.23 -43.60 -11.70
N GLY A 450 -0.57 -43.61 -10.42
CA GLY A 450 -0.31 -44.68 -9.48
C GLY A 450 -1.49 -44.74 -8.52
N PRO A 451 -1.95 -45.94 -8.12
CA PRO A 451 -3.02 -46.06 -7.15
C PRO A 451 -2.63 -45.29 -5.88
N ILE A 452 -3.51 -44.44 -5.37
CA ILE A 452 -3.34 -43.80 -4.07
C ILE A 452 -3.49 -44.89 -3.02
N ILE A 453 -2.36 -45.46 -2.57
CA ILE A 453 -2.34 -46.52 -1.57
C ILE A 453 -2.57 -45.86 -0.20
N THR A 454 -3.76 -46.05 0.36
CA THR A 454 -4.02 -45.67 1.75
C THR A 454 -3.16 -46.53 2.68
N PRO A 455 -2.76 -46.05 3.88
CA PRO A 455 -1.91 -46.83 4.79
C PRO A 455 -2.46 -48.22 5.12
N HIS A 456 -3.79 -48.39 5.08
CA HIS A 456 -4.49 -49.67 5.29
C HIS A 456 -4.52 -50.60 4.07
N ALA A 457 -4.17 -50.12 2.88
CA ALA A 457 -4.09 -50.94 1.66
C ALA A 457 -2.75 -51.68 1.51
N LEU A 458 -1.78 -51.39 2.38
CA LEU A 458 -0.51 -52.10 2.44
C LEU A 458 -0.73 -53.55 2.93
N PRO A 459 -0.06 -54.55 2.34
CA PRO A 459 -0.18 -55.96 2.74
C PRO A 459 0.10 -56.22 4.22
N LEU A 460 0.97 -55.39 4.84
CA LEU A 460 1.28 -55.43 6.27
C LEU A 460 0.09 -55.12 7.19
N PHE A 461 -0.90 -54.37 6.69
CA PHE A 461 -2.09 -53.93 7.44
C PHE A 461 -3.37 -54.60 6.93
N LYS A 462 -3.28 -55.49 5.94
CA LYS A 462 -4.39 -56.39 5.58
C LYS A 462 -4.48 -57.46 6.66
N ASP A 463 -5.55 -57.42 7.44
CA ASP A 463 -5.94 -58.56 8.27
C ASP A 463 -6.07 -59.79 7.36
N GLU A 464 -5.33 -60.86 7.64
CA GLU A 464 -5.54 -62.12 6.94
C GLU A 464 -7.01 -62.56 7.10
N PRO A 465 -7.65 -63.09 6.05
CA PRO A 465 -9.05 -63.50 6.14
C PRO A 465 -9.18 -64.60 7.19
N SER A 466 -9.65 -64.22 8.38
CA SER A 466 -9.79 -65.14 9.49
C SER A 466 -10.74 -66.28 9.10
N THR A 467 -10.27 -67.52 9.20
CA THR A 467 -11.05 -68.77 9.04
C THR A 467 -12.05 -69.02 10.19
N LEU A 468 -12.25 -68.03 11.05
CA LEU A 468 -13.09 -68.13 12.23
C LEU A 468 -14.59 -68.15 11.85
N SER A 469 -15.29 -69.16 12.36
CA SER A 469 -16.74 -69.31 12.32
C SER A 469 -17.46 -68.05 12.81
N THR A 470 -18.63 -67.76 12.25
CA THR A 470 -19.51 -66.62 12.55
C THR A 470 -19.76 -66.44 14.06
N GLY A 471 -19.76 -67.52 14.84
CA GLY A 471 -19.87 -67.47 16.30
C GLY A 471 -18.66 -66.85 17.00
N ALA A 472 -17.44 -67.13 16.54
CA ALA A 472 -16.21 -66.55 17.07
C ALA A 472 -16.05 -65.07 16.66
N LYS A 473 -16.53 -64.69 15.47
CA LYS A 473 -16.61 -63.29 15.04
C LYS A 473 -17.58 -62.48 15.92
N ARG A 474 -18.73 -63.04 16.32
CA ARG A 474 -19.65 -62.39 17.26
C ARG A 474 -19.07 -62.23 18.66
N ARG A 475 -18.33 -63.23 19.17
CA ARG A 475 -17.64 -63.12 20.46
C ARG A 475 -16.54 -62.04 20.46
N ARG A 476 -15.68 -62.00 19.44
CA ARG A 476 -14.66 -60.94 19.31
C ARG A 476 -15.25 -59.55 19.03
N ALA A 477 -16.42 -59.46 18.39
CA ALA A 477 -17.13 -58.20 18.22
C ALA A 477 -17.70 -57.68 19.55
N ALA A 478 -18.10 -58.58 20.46
CA ALA A 478 -18.53 -58.22 21.81
C ALA A 478 -17.36 -57.77 22.71
N GLU A 479 -16.15 -58.32 22.50
CA GLU A 479 -14.91 -57.87 23.16
C GLU A 479 -14.37 -56.54 22.60
N ARG A 480 -14.81 -56.12 21.41
CA ARG A 480 -14.47 -54.83 20.82
C ARG A 480 -15.50 -53.77 21.22
N THR A 481 -15.48 -53.37 22.48
CA THR A 481 -16.09 -52.09 22.89
C THR A 481 -15.23 -50.97 22.30
N LYS A 482 -15.68 -50.42 21.16
CA LYS A 482 -15.12 -49.18 20.64
C LYS A 482 -15.32 -48.09 21.72
N PRO A 483 -14.29 -47.28 22.04
CA PRO A 483 -14.50 -46.09 22.84
C PRO A 483 -15.63 -45.26 22.21
N GLY A 484 -16.61 -44.86 23.02
CA GLY A 484 -17.72 -44.04 22.56
C GLY A 484 -17.22 -42.72 21.96
N VAL A 485 -17.88 -42.25 20.92
CA VAL A 485 -17.60 -40.92 20.35
C VAL A 485 -17.86 -39.85 21.40
N PRO A 486 -17.04 -38.77 21.47
CA PRO A 486 -17.26 -37.69 22.40
C PRO A 486 -18.66 -37.08 22.21
N VAL A 487 -19.39 -36.90 23.30
CA VAL A 487 -20.71 -36.25 23.26
C VAL A 487 -20.48 -34.76 23.06
N TYR A 488 -20.95 -34.20 21.94
CA TYR A 488 -20.94 -32.77 21.69
C TYR A 488 -22.28 -32.16 22.13
N GLY A 489 -22.24 -31.07 22.91
CA GLY A 489 -23.44 -30.40 23.42
C GLY A 489 -23.77 -30.73 24.89
N HIS A 490 -25.06 -30.73 25.26
CA HIS A 490 -25.49 -31.01 26.63
C HIS A 490 -25.27 -32.49 26.98
N GLY A 491 -24.52 -32.75 28.07
CA GLY A 491 -24.21 -34.10 28.52
C GLY A 491 -25.46 -34.89 28.93
N SER A 492 -25.48 -36.19 28.62
CA SER A 492 -26.53 -37.11 29.07
C SER A 492 -25.95 -38.50 29.35
N GLY A 493 -26.60 -39.27 30.23
CA GLY A 493 -26.20 -40.65 30.53
C GLY A 493 -24.88 -40.79 31.31
N GLY A 494 -24.54 -39.82 32.15
CA GLY A 494 -23.28 -39.83 32.93
C GLY A 494 -22.04 -39.34 32.19
N ASN A 495 -22.16 -39.07 30.88
CA ASN A 495 -21.09 -38.48 30.07
C ASN A 495 -21.25 -36.96 29.99
N ILE A 496 -20.19 -36.24 30.33
CA ILE A 496 -20.13 -34.77 30.24
C ILE A 496 -19.89 -34.39 28.78
N GLY A 497 -20.78 -33.59 28.21
CA GLY A 497 -20.62 -33.12 26.84
C GLY A 497 -19.56 -32.02 26.72
N VAL A 498 -18.82 -32.02 25.61
CA VAL A 498 -17.80 -31.01 25.33
C VAL A 498 -18.50 -29.73 24.87
N ASN A 499 -18.38 -28.65 25.64
CA ASN A 499 -18.97 -27.33 25.37
C ASN A 499 -17.90 -26.23 25.40
N GLU A 500 -18.10 -25.11 24.69
CA GLU A 500 -17.15 -23.98 24.58
C GLU A 500 -16.75 -23.39 25.95
N THR A 501 -17.62 -23.51 26.95
CA THR A 501 -17.37 -23.05 28.33
C THR A 501 -16.36 -23.91 29.10
N GLN A 502 -16.01 -25.11 28.63
CA GLN A 502 -14.96 -25.93 29.27
C GLN A 502 -13.59 -25.27 29.18
N HIS A 503 -13.30 -24.57 28.07
CA HIS A 503 -12.02 -23.88 27.94
C HIS A 503 -11.92 -22.73 28.95
N ILE A 504 -13.03 -22.02 29.15
CA ILE A 504 -13.17 -20.91 30.11
C ILE A 504 -13.02 -21.44 31.54
N MET A 505 -13.67 -22.55 31.91
CA MET A 505 -13.47 -23.19 33.22
C MET A 505 -12.05 -23.68 33.43
N LYS A 506 -11.38 -24.21 32.40
CA LYS A 506 -9.98 -24.66 32.50
C LYS A 506 -9.00 -23.51 32.72
N THR A 507 -9.32 -22.31 32.20
CA THR A 507 -8.58 -21.07 32.52
C THR A 507 -8.94 -20.49 33.88
N LEU A 508 -10.17 -20.68 34.38
CA LEU A 508 -10.61 -20.25 35.71
C LEU A 508 -10.09 -21.15 36.84
N MET A 509 -9.98 -22.47 36.60
CA MET A 509 -9.44 -23.46 37.54
C MET A 509 -7.91 -23.54 37.52
N LYS A 510 -7.23 -22.45 37.15
CA LYS A 510 -5.77 -22.31 37.29
C LYS A 510 -5.36 -21.77 38.66
N ASP A 511 -6.23 -21.85 39.67
CA ASP A 511 -5.81 -21.72 41.06
C ASP A 511 -4.99 -22.97 41.44
N THR A 512 -3.68 -22.90 41.17
CA THR A 512 -2.68 -23.92 41.54
C THR A 512 -2.51 -24.06 43.05
N LEU A 513 -3.14 -23.18 43.84
CA LEU A 513 -3.19 -23.24 45.30
C LEU A 513 -3.73 -24.58 45.84
N ARG A 514 -4.52 -25.32 45.05
CA ARG A 514 -5.09 -26.60 45.48
C ARG A 514 -4.12 -27.78 45.36
N ASP A 515 -3.09 -27.65 44.52
CA ASP A 515 -2.11 -28.72 44.21
C ASP A 515 -0.75 -28.48 44.89
N GLU A 516 -0.56 -27.36 45.59
CA GLU A 516 0.67 -27.06 46.32
C GLU A 516 0.61 -27.56 47.76
N ASP A 517 1.57 -28.40 48.15
CA ASP A 517 1.72 -28.81 49.55
C ASP A 517 2.13 -27.59 50.40
N PRO A 518 1.42 -27.29 51.50
CA PRO A 518 1.64 -26.06 52.28
C PRO A 518 3.04 -25.99 52.88
N ARG A 519 3.65 -27.16 53.15
CA ARG A 519 5.02 -27.25 53.69
C ARG A 519 6.06 -26.81 52.66
N GLU A 520 5.92 -27.24 51.41
CA GLU A 520 6.86 -26.89 50.35
C GLU A 520 6.72 -25.40 50.01
N ALA A 521 5.48 -24.89 49.96
CA ALA A 521 5.20 -23.48 49.74
C ALA A 521 5.87 -22.60 50.82
N LEU A 522 5.76 -22.95 52.10
CA LEU A 522 6.42 -22.20 53.18
C LEU A 522 7.95 -22.27 53.10
N LEU A 523 8.51 -23.43 52.75
CA LEU A 523 9.96 -23.62 52.71
C LEU A 523 10.63 -22.80 51.59
N ARG A 524 9.93 -22.61 50.45
CA ARG A 524 10.39 -21.73 49.35
C ARG A 524 10.64 -20.30 49.80
N TYR A 525 9.84 -19.80 50.76
CA TYR A 525 9.96 -18.43 51.26
C TYR A 525 10.88 -18.31 52.48
N ALA A 526 11.37 -19.41 53.06
CA ALA A 526 12.25 -19.37 54.24
C ALA A 526 13.57 -18.65 53.94
N GLN A 527 14.21 -18.95 52.80
CA GLN A 527 15.47 -18.30 52.39
C GLN A 527 15.29 -16.79 52.12
N VAL A 528 14.12 -16.41 51.59
CA VAL A 528 13.78 -15.01 51.31
C VAL A 528 13.49 -14.26 52.62
N ALA A 529 12.83 -14.91 53.58
CA ALA A 529 12.57 -14.32 54.89
C ALA A 529 13.86 -14.11 55.71
N GLU A 530 14.87 -14.99 55.54
CA GLU A 530 16.19 -14.82 56.13
C GLU A 530 16.99 -13.70 55.46
N SER A 531 16.93 -13.59 54.13
CA SER A 531 17.72 -12.61 53.38
C SER A 531 17.15 -11.20 53.43
N ASP A 532 15.82 -11.05 53.49
CA ASP A 532 15.13 -9.76 53.52
C ASP A 532 13.92 -9.78 54.49
N PRO A 533 14.17 -9.70 55.82
CA PRO A 533 13.11 -9.74 56.81
C PRO A 533 12.38 -8.40 56.86
N MET A 534 11.41 -8.21 55.97
CA MET A 534 10.71 -6.92 55.82
C MET A 534 9.67 -6.63 56.91
N PHE A 535 9.05 -7.65 57.51
CA PHE A 535 7.84 -7.47 58.33
C PHE A 535 8.01 -7.76 59.82
N ILE A 536 8.74 -8.82 60.20
CA ILE A 536 8.79 -9.30 61.60
C ILE A 536 10.06 -8.84 62.30
N ALA A 537 11.24 -9.11 61.75
CA ALA A 537 12.50 -8.77 62.42
C ALA A 537 12.67 -7.26 62.74
N PRO A 538 12.26 -6.31 61.87
CA PRO A 538 12.34 -4.89 62.18
C PRO A 538 11.37 -4.48 63.29
N ALA A 539 10.21 -5.14 63.39
CA ALA A 539 9.19 -4.84 64.40
C ALA A 539 9.59 -5.29 65.82
N TYR A 540 10.45 -6.32 65.91
CA TYR A 540 10.90 -6.89 67.19
C TYR A 540 12.37 -6.61 67.53
N GLY A 541 13.12 -5.95 66.65
CA GLY A 541 14.52 -5.58 66.87
C GLY A 541 14.72 -4.63 68.06
N ASP A 542 13.75 -3.76 68.33
CA ASP A 542 13.93 -2.67 69.29
C ASP A 542 13.16 -2.80 70.62
N ASN A 543 12.28 -3.81 70.83
CA ASN A 543 11.34 -3.70 71.98
C ASN A 543 10.80 -4.96 72.70
N ASN A 544 11.40 -6.14 72.60
CA ASN A 544 11.00 -7.26 73.47
C ASN A 544 12.16 -7.75 74.33
N LYS A 545 12.24 -7.25 75.57
CA LYS A 545 12.88 -8.01 76.66
C LYS A 545 12.05 -9.27 76.89
N SER A 546 12.65 -10.44 76.78
CA SER A 546 12.01 -11.69 77.19
C SER A 546 11.65 -11.62 78.67
N ILE A 547 10.36 -11.73 79.00
CA ILE A 547 9.84 -11.85 80.38
C ILE A 547 9.86 -13.34 80.80
N PHE A 548 10.89 -14.08 80.40
CA PHE A 548 11.10 -15.42 80.97
C PHE A 548 11.82 -15.23 82.30
N GLU A 549 11.28 -15.86 83.36
CA GLU A 549 11.96 -16.01 84.64
C GLU A 549 13.38 -16.52 84.37
N GLU A 550 14.38 -15.75 84.78
CA GLU A 550 15.74 -16.25 84.90
C GLU A 550 15.69 -17.29 86.02
N ASP A 551 15.68 -18.58 85.68
CA ASP A 551 15.87 -19.64 86.65
C ASP A 551 17.22 -19.41 87.33
N ASP A 552 17.16 -18.94 88.58
CA ASP A 552 18.28 -18.74 89.48
C ASP A 552 19.02 -20.08 89.64
N ASP A 553 20.10 -20.26 88.86
CA ASP A 553 21.10 -21.30 89.02
C ASP A 553 21.90 -21.06 90.31
N ASN A 554 21.24 -21.23 91.46
CA ASN A 554 21.88 -21.38 92.76
C ASN A 554 20.95 -22.02 93.80
N ALA A 555 20.55 -23.26 93.56
CA ALA A 555 20.18 -24.18 94.62
C ALA A 555 20.58 -25.61 94.23
N SER A 556 21.81 -25.94 94.59
CA SER A 556 22.28 -27.30 94.80
C SER A 556 21.28 -28.09 95.65
N GLU A 557 20.63 -29.10 95.10
CA GLU A 557 20.24 -30.29 95.85
C GLU A 557 20.08 -31.49 94.91
N GLU A 558 20.98 -32.45 95.09
CA GLU A 558 20.99 -33.75 94.43
C GLU A 558 19.69 -34.51 94.73
N HIS A 559 18.85 -34.69 93.71
CA HIS A 559 17.83 -35.74 93.77
C HIS A 559 18.25 -36.96 92.92
N PRO A 560 18.56 -38.11 93.57
CA PRO A 560 19.08 -39.27 92.88
C PRO A 560 18.01 -39.95 92.01
N LEU A 561 18.38 -40.22 90.76
CA LEU A 561 17.67 -41.07 89.81
C LEU A 561 17.41 -42.46 90.43
N LYS A 562 16.20 -42.67 90.95
CA LYS A 562 15.70 -44.01 91.30
C LYS A 562 15.37 -44.78 90.01
N LYS A 563 16.26 -45.68 89.63
CA LYS A 563 15.91 -46.85 88.81
C LYS A 563 14.92 -47.73 89.58
N ARG A 564 13.72 -47.95 89.04
CA ARG A 564 12.86 -49.15 89.22
C ARG A 564 12.05 -49.29 87.93
N LYS A 565 12.42 -50.25 87.07
CA LYS A 565 11.96 -51.65 86.96
C LYS A 565 10.88 -51.78 85.90
#